data_AF-A0A345E861-F1
#
_entry.id   AF-A0A345E861-F1
#
_cell.length_a   1.000
_cell.length_b   1.000
_cell.length_c   1.000
_cell.angle_alpha   90.00
_cell.angle_beta   90.00
_cell.angle_gamma   90.00
#
_symmetry.space_group_name_H-M   'P 1'
#
loop_
_entity.id
_entity.type
_entity.pdbx_description
1 polymer ?
#
loop_
_entity_poly.entity_id
_entity_poly.type
_entity_poly.pdbx_seq_one_letter_code
_entity_poly.pdbx_strand_id
1 'polypeptide(L)'
;MVETGDELEVVYDAKLSRANGTNPAWVDLLREAEQAILRGNLISAVPPLTSAVDGGLFRLISLYYVLNGCDQGEAGNRIREKFGDKYGNVYSKDLAKDALNEITGSSLTDAHGPYGTLWHEFHGEHGNRGFRNAVIHPGDESLEEIDRESVIEWFNISVSLIIGGFELLWELDSDN
;
A
#
# COMPACT_ATOMS: atom_id res chain seq x y z
N MET A 1 5.90 16.16 38.00
CA MET A 1 4.89 17.20 37.76
C MET A 1 5.63 18.24 36.94
N VAL A 2 5.24 18.47 35.70
CA VAL A 2 5.90 19.40 34.78
C VAL A 2 5.29 20.78 35.01
N GLU A 3 6.12 21.80 35.18
CA GLU A 3 5.68 23.17 35.45
C GLU A 3 5.75 24.03 34.19
N THR A 4 4.97 25.12 34.20
CA THR A 4 4.93 26.07 33.08
C THR A 4 6.28 26.78 32.97
N GLY A 5 7.06 26.44 31.94
CA GLY A 5 8.41 26.97 31.72
C GLY A 5 9.52 25.91 31.70
N ASP A 6 9.20 24.64 32.00
CA ASP A 6 10.14 23.54 31.85
C ASP A 6 10.45 23.29 30.36
N GLU A 7 11.74 23.26 30.00
CA GLU A 7 12.18 22.69 28.72
C GLU A 7 11.94 21.18 28.77
N LEU A 8 10.94 20.73 28.00
CA LEU A 8 10.67 19.32 27.79
C LEU A 8 11.74 18.75 26.85
N GLU A 9 12.69 18.01 27.41
CA GLU A 9 13.63 17.23 26.62
C GLU A 9 12.91 15.97 26.10
N VAL A 10 12.32 16.07 24.91
CA VAL A 10 11.74 14.93 24.19
C VAL A 10 12.89 14.09 23.63
N VAL A 11 13.29 13.09 24.40
CA VAL A 11 14.11 12.01 23.85
C VAL A 11 13.20 11.18 22.95
N TYR A 12 13.24 11.45 21.65
CA TYR A 12 12.81 10.45 20.68
C TYR A 12 13.68 9.21 20.93
N ASP A 13 13.11 8.17 21.53
CA ASP A 13 13.73 6.84 21.54
C ASP A 13 13.75 6.38 20.08
N ALA A 14 14.76 6.85 19.36
CA ALA A 14 15.07 6.54 17.98
C ALA A 14 15.59 5.11 17.93
N LYS A 15 14.76 4.15 18.33
CA LYS A 15 14.91 2.74 17.91
C LYS A 15 14.66 2.55 16.42
N LEU A 16 14.36 3.62 15.68
CA LEU A 16 14.62 3.72 14.25
C LEU A 16 16.04 4.28 14.07
N SER A 17 17.06 3.48 14.36
CA SER A 17 18.40 3.78 13.88
C SER A 17 18.30 4.00 12.37
N ARG A 18 18.68 5.18 11.88
CA ARG A 18 18.95 5.45 10.46
C ARG A 18 20.15 4.61 9.98
N ALA A 19 20.05 3.29 10.06
CA ALA A 19 21.00 2.39 9.45
C ALA A 19 20.77 2.51 7.94
N ASN A 20 21.62 3.28 7.24
CA ASN A 20 21.73 3.36 5.78
C ASN A 20 20.44 2.98 5.04
N GLY A 21 19.38 3.77 5.23
CA GLY A 21 18.03 3.39 4.82
C GLY A 21 17.93 3.21 3.32
N THR A 22 17.98 1.95 2.86
CA THR A 22 17.50 1.59 1.53
C THR A 22 16.01 1.92 1.47
N ASN A 23 15.52 2.37 0.30
CA ASN A 23 14.10 2.66 0.18
C ASN A 23 13.28 1.39 0.50
N PRO A 24 12.08 1.54 1.07
CA PRO A 24 11.16 0.42 1.17
C PRO A 24 10.92 -0.19 -0.21
N ALA A 25 10.78 -1.52 -0.28
CA ALA A 25 10.63 -2.23 -1.56
C ALA A 25 9.48 -1.68 -2.44
N TRP A 26 8.38 -1.23 -1.84
CA TRP A 26 7.27 -0.63 -2.57
C TRP A 26 7.64 0.70 -3.26
N VAL A 27 8.58 1.48 -2.71
CA VAL A 27 9.10 2.70 -3.35
C VAL A 27 9.97 2.35 -4.55
N ASP A 28 10.80 1.32 -4.43
CA ASP A 28 11.64 0.87 -5.55
C ASP A 28 10.79 0.30 -6.70
N LEU A 29 9.67 -0.37 -6.39
CA LEU A 29 8.69 -0.83 -7.38
C LEU A 29 8.00 0.34 -8.12
N LEU A 30 7.64 1.42 -7.42
CA LEU A 30 7.11 2.63 -8.07
C LEU A 30 8.15 3.24 -9.01
N ARG A 31 9.42 3.33 -8.58
CA ARG A 31 10.49 3.83 -9.46
C ARG A 31 10.72 2.93 -10.68
N GLU A 32 10.64 1.62 -10.52
CA GLU A 32 10.72 0.69 -11.64
C GLU A 32 9.60 0.93 -12.66
N ALA A 33 8.36 1.10 -12.18
CA ALA A 33 7.23 1.44 -13.02
C ALA A 33 7.44 2.77 -13.76
N GLU A 34 7.88 3.82 -13.05
CA GLU A 34 8.19 5.13 -13.64
C GLU A 34 9.23 5.00 -14.77
N GLN A 35 10.32 4.28 -14.53
CA GLN A 35 11.37 4.09 -15.54
C GLN A 35 10.86 3.30 -16.75
N ALA A 36 9.98 2.32 -16.55
CA ALA A 36 9.35 1.58 -17.64
C ALA A 36 8.44 2.48 -18.49
N ILE A 37 7.63 3.35 -17.86
CA ILE A 37 6.79 4.34 -18.54
C ILE A 37 7.63 5.30 -19.38
N LEU A 38 8.71 5.85 -18.80
CA LEU A 38 9.62 6.78 -19.48
C LEU A 38 10.29 6.16 -20.71
N ARG A 39 10.62 4.86 -20.65
CA ARG A 39 11.18 4.09 -21.77
C ARG A 39 10.15 3.65 -22.81
N GLY A 40 8.85 3.92 -22.57
CA GLY A 40 7.77 3.47 -23.44
C GLY A 40 7.45 1.98 -23.32
N ASN A 41 7.98 1.30 -22.31
CA ASN A 41 7.70 -0.11 -22.04
C ASN A 41 6.50 -0.22 -21.08
N LEU A 42 5.32 0.11 -21.60
CA LEU A 42 4.10 0.29 -20.82
C LEU A 42 3.64 -1.00 -20.12
N ILE A 43 3.69 -2.13 -20.81
CA ILE A 43 3.31 -3.44 -20.24
C ILE A 43 4.19 -3.79 -19.03
N SER A 44 5.49 -3.50 -19.09
CA SER A 44 6.41 -3.81 -17.98
C SER A 44 6.20 -2.90 -16.77
N ALA A 45 5.56 -1.74 -16.94
CA ALA A 45 5.22 -0.86 -15.82
C ALA A 45 4.06 -1.41 -14.98
N VAL A 46 3.20 -2.26 -15.54
CA VAL A 46 1.95 -2.67 -14.89
C VAL A 46 2.16 -3.58 -13.67
N PRO A 47 2.93 -4.69 -13.72
CA PRO A 47 3.10 -5.57 -12.57
C PRO A 47 3.73 -4.93 -11.32
N PRO A 48 4.75 -4.05 -11.46
CA PRO A 48 5.32 -3.33 -10.32
C PRO A 48 4.30 -2.43 -9.59
N LEU A 49 3.33 -1.82 -10.29
CA LEU A 49 2.31 -0.97 -9.66
C LEU A 49 1.43 -1.74 -8.69
N THR A 50 0.87 -2.89 -9.12
CA THR A 50 0.10 -3.76 -8.21
C THR A 50 0.97 -4.19 -7.02
N SER A 51 2.21 -4.62 -7.31
CA SER A 51 3.13 -5.11 -6.27
C SER A 51 3.51 -4.02 -5.26
N ALA A 52 3.59 -2.76 -5.70
CA ALA A 52 3.84 -1.61 -4.83
C ALA A 52 2.66 -1.36 -3.89
N VAL A 53 1.41 -1.44 -4.37
CA VAL A 53 0.21 -1.31 -3.51
C VAL A 53 0.18 -2.45 -2.48
N ASP A 54 0.39 -3.69 -2.92
CA ASP A 54 0.38 -4.89 -2.06
C ASP A 54 1.44 -4.79 -0.95
N GLY A 55 2.69 -4.53 -1.34
CA GLY A 55 3.82 -4.42 -0.44
C GLY A 55 3.73 -3.18 0.45
N GLY A 56 3.18 -2.09 -0.08
CA GLY A 56 2.87 -0.87 0.64
C GLY A 56 1.92 -1.17 1.79
N LEU A 57 0.71 -1.62 1.49
CA LEU A 57 -0.32 -1.92 2.49
C LEU A 57 0.16 -2.91 3.57
N PHE A 58 0.84 -3.99 3.17
CA PHE A 58 1.37 -4.93 4.15
C PHE A 58 2.37 -4.26 5.09
N ARG A 59 3.28 -3.43 4.55
CA ARG A 59 4.26 -2.71 5.34
C ARG A 59 3.61 -1.71 6.30
N LEU A 60 2.52 -1.05 5.88
CA LEU A 60 1.80 -0.10 6.71
C LEU A 60 1.14 -0.75 7.91
N ILE A 61 0.38 -1.82 7.67
CA ILE A 61 -0.27 -2.58 8.74
C ILE A 61 0.77 -3.21 9.67
N SER A 62 1.88 -3.70 9.13
CA SER A 62 3.00 -4.21 9.93
C SER A 62 3.61 -3.12 10.81
N LEU A 63 3.81 -1.91 10.26
CA LEU A 63 4.31 -0.77 11.03
C LEU A 63 3.35 -0.38 12.15
N TYR A 64 2.03 -0.38 11.90
CA TYR A 64 1.03 -0.16 12.94
C TYR A 64 1.20 -1.14 14.11
N TYR A 65 1.31 -2.44 13.85
CA TYR A 65 1.51 -3.42 14.93
C TYR A 65 2.84 -3.24 15.68
N VAL A 66 3.90 -2.89 14.96
CA VAL A 66 5.22 -2.63 15.57
C VAL A 66 5.17 -1.42 16.50
N LEU A 67 4.51 -0.34 16.08
CA LEU A 67 4.31 0.85 16.92
C LEU A 67 3.43 0.56 18.15
N ASN A 68 2.58 -0.48 18.08
CA ASN A 68 1.74 -0.94 19.17
C ASN A 68 2.37 -2.09 20.00
N GLY A 69 3.69 -2.27 19.92
CA GLY A 69 4.45 -3.12 20.84
C GLY A 69 4.78 -4.52 20.33
N CYS A 70 4.44 -4.88 19.09
CA CYS A 70 4.95 -6.11 18.47
C CYS A 70 6.38 -5.94 17.96
N ASP A 71 7.17 -7.01 17.94
CA ASP A 71 8.36 -7.02 17.09
C ASP A 71 8.00 -7.21 15.60
N GLN A 72 8.99 -7.07 14.70
CA GLN A 72 8.76 -7.17 13.25
C GLN A 72 8.25 -8.55 12.82
N GLY A 73 8.73 -9.63 13.44
CA GLY A 73 8.32 -10.99 13.13
C GLY A 73 6.90 -11.28 13.63
N GLU A 74 6.61 -10.86 14.86
CA GLU A 74 5.29 -10.94 15.47
C GLU A 74 4.24 -10.16 14.68
N ALA A 75 4.56 -8.94 14.25
CA ALA A 75 3.67 -8.14 13.41
C ALA A 75 3.31 -8.86 12.10
N GLY A 76 4.31 -9.44 11.43
CA GLY A 76 4.08 -10.21 10.20
C GLY A 76 3.24 -11.47 10.44
N ASN A 77 3.48 -12.18 11.53
CA ASN A 77 2.69 -13.37 11.89
C ASN A 77 1.25 -13.01 12.22
N ARG A 78 1.04 -11.94 12.99
CA ARG A 78 -0.30 -11.47 13.35
C ARG A 78 -1.14 -11.10 12.13
N ILE A 79 -0.54 -10.46 11.14
CA ILE A 79 -1.22 -10.16 9.87
C ILE A 79 -1.63 -11.45 9.17
N ARG A 80 -0.73 -12.43 9.03
CA ARG A 80 -1.03 -13.71 8.37
C ARG A 80 -2.06 -14.54 9.12
N GLU A 81 -2.02 -14.54 10.45
CA GLU A 81 -2.97 -15.28 11.28
C GLU A 81 -4.39 -14.71 11.19
N LYS A 82 -4.52 -13.38 11.09
CA LYS A 82 -5.82 -12.70 11.04
C LYS A 82 -6.40 -12.60 9.63
N PHE A 83 -5.55 -12.30 8.66
CA PHE A 83 -5.97 -11.89 7.30
C PHE A 83 -5.40 -12.79 6.21
N GLY A 84 -4.64 -13.82 6.58
CA GLY A 84 -4.12 -14.81 5.63
C GLY A 84 -5.13 -15.92 5.35
N ASP A 85 -5.03 -16.53 4.17
CA ASP A 85 -5.71 -17.78 3.88
C ASP A 85 -5.11 -18.96 4.65
N LYS A 86 -5.68 -20.15 4.46
CA LYS A 86 -5.19 -21.40 5.08
C LYS A 86 -3.74 -21.78 4.74
N TYR A 87 -3.12 -21.12 3.76
CA TYR A 87 -1.73 -21.29 3.37
C TYR A 87 -0.84 -20.13 3.83
N GLY A 88 -1.40 -19.14 4.53
CA GLY A 88 -0.72 -17.95 5.01
C GLY A 88 -0.52 -16.88 3.92
N ASN A 89 -1.19 -16.99 2.76
CA ASN A 89 -1.16 -15.93 1.75
C ASN A 89 -2.06 -14.79 2.20
N VAL A 90 -1.55 -13.57 2.11
CA VAL A 90 -2.28 -12.35 2.44
C VAL A 90 -2.54 -11.60 1.15
N TYR A 91 -3.81 -11.30 0.86
CA TYR A 91 -4.19 -10.58 -0.35
C TYR A 91 -4.41 -9.11 -0.05
N SER A 92 -4.08 -8.25 -1.02
CA SER A 92 -4.20 -6.79 -0.90
C SER A 92 -5.62 -6.35 -0.57
N LYS A 93 -6.63 -7.05 -1.07
CA LYS A 93 -8.04 -6.79 -0.73
C LYS A 93 -8.31 -6.99 0.75
N ASP A 94 -7.75 -8.02 1.37
CA ASP A 94 -7.97 -8.32 2.79
C ASP A 94 -7.29 -7.25 3.66
N LEU A 95 -6.13 -6.74 3.23
CA LEU A 95 -5.47 -5.62 3.90
C LEU A 95 -6.22 -4.30 3.72
N ALA A 96 -6.58 -3.95 2.48
CA ALA A 96 -7.25 -2.71 2.12
C ALA A 96 -8.68 -2.61 2.67
N LYS A 97 -9.31 -3.76 2.91
CA LYS A 97 -10.66 -3.85 3.47
C LYS A 97 -10.61 -4.22 4.95
N ASP A 98 -10.32 -5.49 5.24
CA ASP A 98 -10.60 -6.08 6.54
C ASP A 98 -9.59 -5.61 7.59
N ALA A 99 -8.30 -5.56 7.27
CA ALA A 99 -7.28 -5.08 8.20
C ALA A 99 -7.44 -3.59 8.54
N LEU A 100 -7.60 -2.75 7.52
CA LEU A 100 -7.86 -1.32 7.74
C LEU A 100 -9.16 -1.09 8.51
N ASN A 101 -10.26 -1.74 8.13
CA ASN A 101 -11.53 -1.57 8.83
C ASN A 101 -11.50 -2.07 10.27
N GLU A 102 -10.76 -3.15 10.57
CA GLU A 102 -10.56 -3.62 11.95
C GLU A 102 -9.77 -2.61 12.79
N ILE A 103 -8.77 -1.96 12.21
CA ILE A 103 -7.88 -1.04 12.92
C ILE A 103 -8.50 0.36 13.07
N THR A 104 -9.17 0.86 12.03
CA THR A 104 -9.53 2.28 11.89
C THR A 104 -11.04 2.51 11.77
N GLY A 105 -11.82 1.44 11.58
CA GLY A 105 -13.25 1.54 11.25
C GLY A 105 -13.53 2.03 9.83
N SER A 106 -12.50 2.20 9.00
CA SER A 106 -12.58 2.69 7.62
C SER A 106 -11.81 1.77 6.67
N SER A 107 -12.10 1.83 5.36
CA SER A 107 -11.41 1.01 4.38
C SER A 107 -11.13 1.74 3.07
N LEU A 108 -10.11 1.31 2.33
CA LEU A 108 -9.86 1.80 0.98
C LEU A 108 -10.89 1.30 -0.03
N THR A 109 -11.62 0.24 0.32
CA THR A 109 -12.54 -0.45 -0.59
C THR A 109 -13.99 0.01 -0.46
N ASP A 110 -14.29 0.89 0.50
CA ASP A 110 -15.64 1.40 0.71
C ASP A 110 -16.01 2.32 -0.45
N ALA A 111 -17.07 1.95 -1.20
CA ALA A 111 -17.56 2.72 -2.34
C ALA A 111 -18.02 4.14 -1.98
N HIS A 112 -18.35 4.40 -0.72
CA HIS A 112 -18.68 5.73 -0.21
C HIS A 112 -17.52 6.42 0.51
N GLY A 113 -16.38 5.74 0.67
CA GLY A 113 -15.17 6.28 1.26
C GLY A 113 -14.35 7.10 0.27
N PRO A 114 -13.37 7.90 0.75
CA PRO A 114 -12.56 8.79 -0.08
C PRO A 114 -11.73 8.07 -1.15
N TYR A 115 -11.47 6.78 -0.94
CA TYR A 115 -10.61 5.95 -1.79
C TYR A 115 -11.35 4.88 -2.60
N GLY A 116 -12.67 4.72 -2.41
CA GLY A 116 -13.45 3.63 -3.00
C GLY A 116 -13.42 3.60 -4.52
N THR A 117 -13.63 4.76 -5.15
CA THR A 117 -13.57 4.91 -6.61
C THR A 117 -12.19 4.54 -7.15
N LEU A 118 -11.13 5.09 -6.55
CA LEU A 118 -9.75 4.80 -6.94
C LEU A 118 -9.40 3.32 -6.79
N TRP A 119 -9.85 2.69 -5.70
CA TRP A 119 -9.67 1.26 -5.49
C TRP A 119 -10.36 0.44 -6.57
N HIS A 120 -11.61 0.76 -6.92
CA HIS A 120 -12.35 0.08 -7.96
C HIS A 120 -11.76 0.29 -9.36
N GLU A 121 -11.31 1.49 -9.68
CA GLU A 121 -10.64 1.78 -10.96
C GLU A 121 -9.33 1.00 -11.09
N PHE A 122 -8.55 0.86 -10.01
CA PHE A 122 -7.27 0.14 -10.06
C PHE A 122 -7.42 -1.38 -10.01
N HIS A 123 -8.28 -1.90 -9.13
CA HIS A 123 -8.46 -3.34 -8.89
C HIS A 123 -9.56 -3.98 -9.74
N GLY A 124 -10.28 -3.20 -10.55
CA GLY A 124 -11.33 -3.65 -11.45
C GLY A 124 -10.82 -4.49 -12.63
N GLU A 125 -11.75 -5.10 -13.35
CA GLU A 125 -11.48 -5.93 -14.53
C GLU A 125 -10.79 -5.16 -15.66
N HIS A 126 -11.14 -3.89 -15.85
CA HIS A 126 -10.50 -2.98 -16.81
C HIS A 126 -9.39 -2.13 -16.18
N GLY A 127 -9.07 -2.35 -14.90
CA GLY A 127 -8.03 -1.65 -14.17
C GLY A 127 -6.65 -2.29 -14.29
N ASN A 128 -5.68 -1.71 -13.58
CA ASN A 128 -4.31 -2.22 -13.51
C ASN A 128 -4.25 -3.71 -13.17
N ARG A 129 -5.05 -4.16 -12.19
CA ARG A 129 -5.06 -5.57 -11.76
C ARG A 129 -5.62 -6.50 -12.82
N GLY A 130 -6.70 -6.10 -13.49
CA GLY A 130 -7.29 -6.89 -14.56
C GLY A 130 -6.31 -7.06 -15.73
N PHE A 131 -5.69 -5.95 -16.17
CA PHE A 131 -4.66 -5.99 -17.21
C PHE A 131 -3.46 -6.82 -16.79
N ARG A 132 -2.95 -6.65 -15.56
CA ARG A 132 -1.85 -7.47 -15.01
C ARG A 132 -2.19 -8.95 -15.07
N ASN A 133 -3.42 -9.35 -14.71
CA ASN A 133 -3.83 -10.75 -14.75
C ASN A 133 -3.81 -11.29 -16.17
N ALA A 134 -4.26 -10.52 -17.17
CA ALA A 134 -4.17 -10.92 -18.57
C ALA A 134 -2.71 -11.06 -19.04
N VAL A 135 -1.80 -10.21 -18.56
CA VAL A 135 -0.37 -10.29 -18.88
C VAL A 135 0.29 -11.54 -18.30
N ILE A 136 -0.04 -11.91 -17.06
CA ILE A 136 0.58 -13.03 -16.33
C ILE A 136 -0.06 -14.37 -16.68
N HIS A 137 -1.37 -14.37 -16.96
CA HIS A 137 -2.14 -15.55 -17.31
C HIS A 137 -2.72 -15.36 -18.72
N PRO A 138 -1.87 -15.36 -19.75
CA PRO A 138 -2.33 -15.20 -21.12
C PRO A 138 -3.22 -16.39 -21.48
N GLY A 139 -4.50 -16.10 -21.76
CA GLY A 139 -5.37 -17.03 -22.46
C GLY A 139 -5.08 -17.04 -23.95
N ASP A 140 -6.01 -17.57 -24.74
CA ASP A 140 -5.92 -17.54 -26.21
C ASP A 140 -6.20 -16.13 -26.80
N GLU A 141 -6.60 -15.17 -25.97
CA GLU A 141 -6.93 -13.79 -26.37
C GLU A 141 -5.69 -12.90 -26.43
N SER A 142 -5.64 -12.02 -27.43
CA SER A 142 -4.60 -11.00 -27.53
C SER A 142 -4.75 -9.97 -26.43
N LEU A 143 -3.65 -9.60 -25.77
CA LEU A 143 -3.61 -8.47 -24.85
C LEU A 143 -4.10 -7.20 -25.56
N GLU A 144 -5.04 -6.49 -24.92
CA GLU A 144 -5.47 -5.18 -25.38
C GLU A 144 -4.27 -4.23 -25.46
N GLU A 145 -4.29 -3.36 -26.47
CA GLU A 145 -3.29 -2.31 -26.58
C GLU A 145 -3.48 -1.32 -25.44
N ILE A 146 -2.41 -1.06 -24.69
CA ILE A 146 -2.42 -0.11 -23.59
C ILE A 146 -1.67 1.15 -23.98
N ASP A 147 -2.26 2.30 -23.68
CA ASP A 147 -1.68 3.60 -23.94
C ASP A 147 -0.96 4.17 -22.69
N ARG A 148 -0.15 5.21 -22.91
CA ARG A 148 0.67 5.81 -21.86
C ARG A 148 -0.18 6.55 -20.81
N GLU A 149 -1.28 7.17 -21.21
CA GLU A 149 -2.15 7.94 -20.31
C GLU A 149 -2.76 7.01 -19.26
N SER A 150 -3.30 5.87 -19.71
CA SER A 150 -3.84 4.82 -18.83
C SER A 150 -2.82 4.32 -17.80
N VAL A 151 -1.56 4.09 -18.21
CA VAL A 151 -0.53 3.62 -17.27
C VAL A 151 -0.10 4.71 -16.29
N ILE A 152 -0.06 5.97 -16.72
CA ILE A 152 0.23 7.12 -15.82
C ILE A 152 -0.91 7.28 -14.81
N GLU A 153 -2.15 7.12 -15.22
CA GLU A 153 -3.30 7.13 -14.32
C GLU A 153 -3.17 6.03 -13.27
N TRP A 154 -2.90 4.79 -13.67
CA TRP A 154 -2.66 3.70 -12.71
C TRP A 154 -1.48 3.95 -11.79
N PHE A 155 -0.41 4.58 -12.27
CA PHE A 155 0.71 5.01 -11.43
C PHE A 155 0.22 5.97 -10.34
N ASN A 156 -0.53 7.01 -10.72
CA ASN A 156 -1.05 8.00 -9.77
C ASN A 156 -2.00 7.36 -8.76
N ILE A 157 -2.90 6.48 -9.22
CA ILE A 157 -3.82 5.76 -8.34
C ILE A 157 -3.05 4.88 -7.36
N SER A 158 -1.99 4.19 -7.80
CA SER A 158 -1.17 3.36 -6.89
C SER A 158 -0.56 4.18 -5.75
N VAL A 159 -0.07 5.38 -6.05
CA VAL A 159 0.46 6.32 -5.04
C VAL A 159 -0.66 6.78 -4.11
N SER A 160 -1.82 7.17 -4.65
CA SER A 160 -2.98 7.59 -3.86
C SER A 160 -3.50 6.48 -2.94
N LEU A 161 -3.51 5.22 -3.36
CA LEU A 161 -3.95 4.10 -2.52
C LEU A 161 -2.97 3.82 -1.37
N ILE A 162 -1.67 3.93 -1.63
CA ILE A 162 -0.65 3.78 -0.57
C ILE A 162 -0.76 4.93 0.45
N ILE A 163 -0.88 6.17 -0.03
CA ILE A 163 -1.07 7.35 0.82
C ILE A 163 -2.39 7.24 1.58
N GLY A 164 -3.48 6.84 0.94
CA GLY A 164 -4.76 6.63 1.60
C GLY A 164 -4.69 5.57 2.69
N GLY A 165 -3.92 4.50 2.49
CA GLY A 165 -3.66 3.51 3.54
C GLY A 165 -2.91 4.12 4.73
N PHE A 166 -1.96 5.03 4.48
CA PHE A 166 -1.33 5.81 5.55
C PHE A 166 -2.34 6.72 6.24
N GLU A 167 -3.10 7.53 5.50
CA GLU A 167 -4.06 8.46 6.07
C GLU A 167 -5.09 7.73 6.93
N LEU A 168 -5.67 6.63 6.45
CA LEU A 168 -6.63 5.86 7.26
C LEU A 168 -6.02 5.34 8.58
N LEU A 169 -4.74 4.94 8.58
CA LEU A 169 -4.07 4.42 9.77
C LEU A 169 -3.58 5.51 10.72
N TRP A 170 -3.32 6.72 10.21
CA TRP A 170 -2.63 7.79 10.94
C TRP A 170 -3.37 9.14 10.97
N GLU A 171 -4.57 9.25 10.39
CA GLU A 171 -5.49 10.38 10.61
C GLU A 171 -6.47 10.03 11.76
N LEU A 172 -6.75 10.91 12.74
CA LEU A 172 -6.71 12.38 12.76
C LEU A 172 -5.95 12.92 13.98
N ASP A 173 -4.82 13.61 13.78
CA ASP A 173 -4.25 14.59 14.75
C ASP A 173 -4.49 16.04 14.27
N SER A 174 -5.40 16.26 13.32
CA SER A 174 -5.63 17.58 12.68
C SER A 174 -6.89 18.31 13.13
N ASP A 175 -7.70 17.72 14.02
CA ASP A 175 -9.00 18.29 14.47
C ASP A 175 -9.13 18.41 16.01
N ASN A 176 -8.04 18.69 16.74
CA ASN A 176 -8.10 19.17 18.14
C ASN A 176 -7.13 20.34 18.40
#